data_AF-A0A1B8BWF1-F1
#
_entry.id   AF-A0A1B8BWF1-F1
#
_cell.length_a   1.000
_cell.length_b   1.000
_cell.length_c   1.000
_cell.angle_alpha   90.00
_cell.angle_beta   90.00
_cell.angle_gamma   90.00
#
_symmetry.space_group_name_H-M   'P 1'
#
loop_
_entity.id
_entity.type
_entity.pdbx_description
1 polymer ?
#
loop_
_entity_poly.entity_id
_entity_poly.type
_entity_poly.pdbx_seq_one_letter_code
_entity_poly.pdbx_strand_id
1 'polypeptide(L)'
;MATIYSHISDLTKRIIKSTIWDEEAIEDAVRESAVELTAFEESLPITMRYSPSNLSLQVDRGLGRNFIALHLGYNHYATLLYYQYLDRNRPSTTNGVAYAKRCKHHATLFSEILEASRNHGGAEALYNIVGHVTVVSSSVLLHSFLFGDPSEVDYIRQRIESNFESLVQLRRYWPSVELMINRLIVFQRSCLRSETSNTHRLDKWMVKFLLQHALALDDKEFEEDVDDLSSWPLSIQDSHVEPTHVDIGLMERSRVTKEIIDDMRMRRK
;
A
#
# COMPACT_ATOMS: atom_id res chain seq x y z
N MET A 1 -15.38 11.58 8.71
CA MET A 1 -13.97 11.17 8.56
C MET A 1 -13.38 10.54 9.82
N ALA A 2 -13.39 11.18 10.99
CA ALA A 2 -12.80 10.58 12.21
C ALA A 2 -13.45 9.24 12.62
N THR A 3 -14.78 9.13 12.56
CA THR A 3 -15.52 7.89 12.86
C THR A 3 -15.18 6.76 11.87
N ILE A 4 -15.21 7.08 10.56
CA ILE A 4 -14.85 6.16 9.47
C ILE A 4 -13.41 5.64 9.68
N TYR A 5 -12.47 6.52 10.02
CA TYR A 5 -11.11 6.12 10.33
C TYR A 5 -11.03 5.16 11.51
N SER A 6 -11.80 5.41 12.59
CA SER A 6 -11.82 4.49 13.74
C SER A 6 -12.30 3.12 13.33
N HIS A 7 -13.41 3.01 12.59
CA HIS A 7 -13.96 1.74 12.12
C HIS A 7 -12.93 0.96 11.28
N ILE A 8 -12.31 1.63 10.31
CA ILE A 8 -11.29 1.01 9.43
C ILE A 8 -10.05 0.60 10.24
N SER A 9 -9.57 1.47 11.13
CA SER A 9 -8.40 1.18 11.97
C SER A 9 -8.65 -0.01 12.90
N ASP A 10 -9.84 -0.08 13.51
CA ASP A 10 -10.21 -1.13 14.44
C ASP A 10 -10.44 -2.47 13.72
N LEU A 11 -10.99 -2.44 12.51
CA LEU A 11 -11.04 -3.60 11.62
C LEU A 11 -9.62 -4.10 11.30
N THR A 12 -8.72 -3.23 10.85
CA THR A 12 -7.33 -3.60 10.52
C THR A 12 -6.61 -4.21 11.74
N LYS A 13 -6.77 -3.60 12.93
CA LYS A 13 -6.23 -4.16 14.19
C LYS A 13 -6.81 -5.53 14.52
N ARG A 14 -8.12 -5.73 14.30
CA ARG A 14 -8.79 -7.01 14.54
C ARG A 14 -8.26 -8.11 13.62
N ILE A 15 -8.10 -7.81 12.32
CA ILE A 15 -7.56 -8.74 11.32
C ILE A 15 -6.14 -9.20 11.72
N ILE A 16 -5.31 -8.27 12.20
CA ILE A 16 -3.93 -8.56 12.63
C ILE A 16 -3.90 -9.41 13.89
N LYS A 17 -4.73 -9.09 14.89
CA LYS A 17 -4.76 -9.78 16.18
C LYS A 17 -5.42 -11.15 16.11
N SER A 18 -6.32 -11.38 15.15
CA SER A 18 -7.05 -12.64 15.08
C SER A 18 -6.16 -13.79 14.63
N THR A 19 -6.31 -14.95 15.26
CA THR A 19 -5.67 -16.22 14.83
C THR A 19 -6.42 -16.85 13.66
N ILE A 20 -7.75 -16.75 13.65
CA ILE A 20 -8.64 -17.27 12.60
C ILE A 20 -9.40 -16.10 11.98
N TRP A 21 -9.44 -16.02 10.66
CA TRP A 21 -10.22 -15.00 9.96
C TRP A 21 -11.65 -15.47 9.77
N ASP A 22 -12.59 -14.76 10.40
CA ASP A 22 -14.01 -14.87 10.11
C ASP A 22 -14.27 -14.05 8.83
N GLU A 23 -14.24 -14.73 7.69
CA GLU A 23 -14.35 -14.11 6.37
C GLU A 23 -15.68 -13.38 6.17
N GLU A 24 -16.78 -13.92 6.71
CA GLU A 24 -18.12 -13.32 6.64
C GLU A 24 -18.17 -12.04 7.48
N ALA A 25 -17.74 -12.10 8.74
CA ALA A 25 -17.73 -10.92 9.60
C ALA A 25 -16.77 -9.82 9.09
N ILE A 26 -15.64 -10.20 8.46
CA ILE A 26 -14.74 -9.23 7.83
C ILE A 26 -15.42 -8.61 6.60
N GLU A 27 -16.04 -9.41 5.73
CA GLU A 27 -16.72 -8.90 4.54
C GLU A 27 -17.87 -7.94 4.90
N ASP A 28 -18.64 -8.24 5.95
CA ASP A 28 -19.69 -7.35 6.44
C ASP A 28 -19.14 -6.03 6.99
N ALA A 29 -18.10 -6.07 7.83
CA ALA A 29 -17.46 -4.86 8.35
C ALA A 29 -16.84 -4.01 7.21
N VAL A 30 -16.31 -4.66 6.18
CA VAL A 30 -15.78 -3.99 4.99
C VAL A 30 -16.90 -3.31 4.21
N ARG A 31 -18.00 -4.01 4.00
CA ARG A 31 -19.18 -3.51 3.28
C ARG A 31 -19.79 -2.30 3.99
N GLU A 32 -19.94 -2.34 5.31
CA GLU A 32 -20.45 -1.22 6.11
C GLU A 32 -19.53 0.00 6.01
N SER A 33 -18.23 -0.18 6.21
CA SER A 33 -17.25 0.90 6.11
C SER A 33 -17.16 1.48 4.68
N ALA A 34 -17.35 0.64 3.66
CA ALA A 34 -17.38 1.06 2.27
C ALA A 34 -18.58 1.98 1.98
N VAL A 35 -19.76 1.65 2.52
CA VAL A 35 -20.96 2.52 2.42
C VAL A 35 -20.71 3.87 3.07
N GLU A 36 -20.09 3.90 4.26
CA GLU A 36 -19.77 5.16 4.95
C GLU A 36 -18.76 6.01 4.16
N LEU A 37 -17.72 5.40 3.58
CA LEU A 37 -16.74 6.10 2.72
C LEU A 37 -17.40 6.71 1.49
N THR A 38 -18.23 5.94 0.78
CA THR A 38 -18.93 6.43 -0.42
C THR A 38 -19.89 7.56 -0.06
N ALA A 39 -20.68 7.40 1.01
CA ALA A 39 -21.59 8.45 1.47
C ALA A 39 -20.83 9.75 1.85
N PHE A 40 -19.65 9.63 2.45
CA PHE A 40 -18.80 10.79 2.74
C PHE A 40 -18.40 11.53 1.46
N GLU A 41 -17.88 10.83 0.44
CA GLU A 41 -17.48 11.46 -0.82
C GLU A 41 -18.66 12.09 -1.56
N GLU A 42 -19.82 11.41 -1.58
CA GLU A 42 -21.04 11.91 -2.21
C GLU A 42 -21.57 13.18 -1.53
N SER A 43 -21.41 13.27 -0.20
CA SER A 43 -21.83 14.45 0.58
C SER A 43 -20.96 15.69 0.35
N LEU A 44 -19.77 15.54 -0.27
CA LEU A 44 -18.91 16.68 -0.56
C LEU A 44 -19.56 17.63 -1.58
N PRO A 45 -19.56 18.95 -1.32
CA PRO A 45 -19.91 19.94 -2.32
C PRO A 45 -19.13 19.72 -3.62
N ILE A 46 -19.73 20.06 -4.77
CA ILE A 46 -19.10 19.79 -6.07
C ILE A 46 -17.71 20.45 -6.21
N THR A 47 -17.50 21.59 -5.54
CA THR A 47 -16.21 22.30 -5.50
C THR A 47 -15.17 21.68 -4.57
N MET A 48 -15.57 20.70 -3.76
CA MET A 48 -14.74 19.95 -2.80
C MET A 48 -14.47 18.52 -3.25
N ARG A 49 -15.00 18.09 -4.41
CA ARG A 49 -14.64 16.81 -5.03
C ARG A 49 -13.31 16.96 -5.76
N TYR A 50 -12.49 15.92 -5.79
CA TYR A 50 -11.19 16.01 -6.43
C TYR A 50 -11.33 16.23 -7.94
N SER A 51 -10.72 17.29 -8.44
CA SER A 51 -10.49 17.53 -9.86
C SER A 51 -9.37 18.58 -10.02
N PRO A 52 -8.67 18.63 -11.16
CA PRO A 52 -7.67 19.68 -11.40
C PRO A 52 -8.25 21.09 -11.27
N SER A 53 -9.47 21.31 -11.80
CA SER A 53 -10.16 22.61 -11.70
C SER A 53 -10.48 23.00 -10.26
N ASN A 54 -10.95 22.03 -9.44
CA ASN A 54 -11.20 22.28 -8.03
C ASN A 54 -9.90 22.48 -7.25
N LEU A 55 -8.82 21.78 -7.59
CA LEU A 55 -7.51 22.00 -6.99
C LEU A 55 -7.07 23.45 -7.19
N SER A 56 -7.08 23.96 -8.43
CA SER A 56 -6.73 25.36 -8.71
C SER A 56 -7.65 26.34 -7.96
N LEU A 57 -8.98 26.08 -7.98
CA LEU A 57 -9.93 26.89 -7.22
C LEU A 57 -9.62 26.95 -5.72
N GLN A 58 -9.26 25.82 -5.10
CA GLN A 58 -8.92 25.79 -3.68
C GLN A 58 -7.54 26.40 -3.40
N VAL A 59 -6.58 26.27 -4.32
CA VAL A 59 -5.28 26.96 -4.24
C VAL A 59 -5.47 28.48 -4.25
N ASP A 60 -6.29 29.00 -5.17
CA ASP A 60 -6.60 30.44 -5.25
C ASP A 60 -7.26 30.98 -3.97
N ARG A 61 -7.95 30.10 -3.22
CA ARG A 61 -8.56 30.39 -1.92
C ARG A 61 -7.60 30.19 -0.74
N GLY A 62 -6.35 29.79 -0.96
CA GLY A 62 -5.38 29.46 0.08
C GLY A 62 -5.64 28.14 0.81
N LEU A 63 -6.49 27.27 0.25
CA LEU A 63 -6.93 26.00 0.82
C LEU A 63 -6.32 24.76 0.14
N GLY A 64 -5.42 24.95 -0.85
CA GLY A 64 -4.86 23.86 -1.65
C GLY A 64 -4.30 22.70 -0.83
N ARG A 65 -3.48 22.98 0.18
CA ARG A 65 -2.91 21.94 1.07
C ARG A 65 -3.97 21.15 1.84
N ASN A 66 -5.01 21.82 2.33
CA ASN A 66 -6.11 21.16 3.04
C ASN A 66 -6.95 20.29 2.10
N PHE A 67 -7.18 20.77 0.88
CA PHE A 67 -7.86 20.02 -0.17
C PHE A 67 -7.09 18.75 -0.55
N ILE A 68 -5.78 18.85 -0.75
CA ILE A 68 -4.92 17.68 -0.98
C ILE A 68 -4.95 16.72 0.21
N ALA A 69 -4.81 17.23 1.44
CA ALA A 69 -4.80 16.39 2.64
C ALA A 69 -6.11 15.58 2.78
N LEU A 70 -7.25 16.20 2.49
CA LEU A 70 -8.56 15.53 2.47
C LEU A 70 -8.56 14.34 1.49
N HIS A 71 -8.12 14.56 0.25
CA HIS A 71 -8.20 13.53 -0.79
C HIS A 71 -7.12 12.45 -0.65
N LEU A 72 -5.92 12.79 -0.16
CA LEU A 72 -4.92 11.80 0.22
C LEU A 72 -5.43 10.92 1.38
N GLY A 73 -6.04 11.52 2.39
CA GLY A 73 -6.63 10.81 3.52
C GLY A 73 -7.76 9.87 3.11
N TYR A 74 -8.69 10.35 2.27
CA TYR A 74 -9.79 9.54 1.74
C TYR A 74 -9.29 8.30 0.99
N ASN A 75 -8.40 8.49 0.01
CA ASN A 75 -7.88 7.38 -0.76
C ASN A 75 -7.04 6.43 0.09
N HIS A 76 -6.26 6.95 1.05
CA HIS A 76 -5.52 6.10 1.99
C HIS A 76 -6.46 5.21 2.82
N TYR A 77 -7.56 5.76 3.35
CA TYR A 77 -8.53 4.97 4.14
C TYR A 77 -9.22 3.90 3.30
N ALA A 78 -9.59 4.23 2.05
CA ALA A 78 -10.13 3.25 1.13
C ALA A 78 -9.09 2.17 0.78
N THR A 79 -7.82 2.54 0.57
CA THR A 79 -6.73 1.59 0.37
C THR A 79 -6.60 0.64 1.55
N LEU A 80 -6.59 1.14 2.79
CA LEU A 80 -6.52 0.32 4.01
C LEU A 80 -7.70 -0.66 4.11
N LEU A 81 -8.91 -0.18 3.84
CA LEU A 81 -10.15 -0.96 3.96
C LEU A 81 -10.15 -2.21 3.08
N TYR A 82 -9.54 -2.11 1.89
CA TYR A 82 -9.57 -3.18 0.89
C TYR A 82 -8.26 -3.96 0.77
N TYR A 83 -7.22 -3.57 1.52
CA TYR A 83 -5.85 -4.07 1.35
C TYR A 83 -5.74 -5.59 1.48
N GLN A 84 -6.47 -6.16 2.45
CA GLN A 84 -6.50 -7.59 2.72
C GLN A 84 -7.05 -8.44 1.56
N TYR A 85 -7.72 -7.84 0.58
CA TYR A 85 -8.21 -8.54 -0.62
C TYR A 85 -7.18 -8.60 -1.74
N LEU A 86 -5.98 -8.02 -1.56
CA LEU A 86 -4.85 -8.25 -2.46
C LEU A 86 -4.27 -9.66 -2.29
N ASP A 87 -4.48 -10.30 -1.14
CA ASP A 87 -4.05 -11.67 -0.89
C ASP A 87 -4.85 -12.65 -1.75
N ARG A 88 -4.16 -13.32 -2.69
CA ARG A 88 -4.74 -14.30 -3.62
C ARG A 88 -5.04 -15.65 -2.96
N ASN A 89 -4.47 -15.91 -1.78
CA ASN A 89 -4.68 -17.14 -1.03
C ASN A 89 -5.82 -17.04 -0.02
N ARG A 90 -6.35 -15.84 0.19
CA ARG A 90 -7.53 -15.64 1.02
C ARG A 90 -8.72 -16.42 0.43
N PRO A 91 -9.57 -17.04 1.26
CA PRO A 91 -10.79 -17.66 0.78
C PRO A 91 -11.58 -16.70 -0.11
N SER A 92 -12.10 -17.23 -1.23
CA SER A 92 -12.91 -16.43 -2.14
C SER A 92 -14.14 -15.93 -1.41
N THR A 93 -14.36 -14.62 -1.47
CA THR A 93 -15.53 -13.92 -0.93
C THR A 93 -16.35 -13.37 -2.08
N THR A 94 -17.62 -13.05 -1.83
CA THR A 94 -18.54 -12.59 -2.88
C THR A 94 -18.01 -11.33 -3.58
N ASN A 95 -17.46 -10.39 -2.81
CA ASN A 95 -16.94 -9.12 -3.32
C ASN A 95 -15.41 -9.06 -3.43
N GLY A 96 -14.68 -10.14 -3.11
CA GLY A 96 -13.22 -10.09 -2.94
C GLY A 96 -12.47 -9.53 -4.16
N VAL A 97 -12.84 -9.98 -5.37
CA VAL A 97 -12.24 -9.47 -6.62
C VAL A 97 -12.56 -7.99 -6.83
N ALA A 98 -13.78 -7.55 -6.51
CA ALA A 98 -14.17 -6.15 -6.62
C ALA A 98 -13.42 -5.27 -5.61
N TYR A 99 -13.23 -5.74 -4.38
CA TYR A 99 -12.46 -5.05 -3.35
C TYR A 99 -10.97 -4.96 -3.70
N ALA A 100 -10.37 -6.03 -4.22
CA ALA A 100 -8.99 -5.99 -4.72
C ALA A 100 -8.81 -4.90 -5.79
N LYS A 101 -9.76 -4.80 -6.74
CA LYS A 101 -9.75 -3.74 -7.77
C LYS A 101 -9.91 -2.35 -7.17
N ARG A 102 -10.79 -2.17 -6.17
CA ARG A 102 -10.95 -0.89 -5.46
C ARG A 102 -9.69 -0.49 -4.70
N CYS A 103 -9.00 -1.44 -4.05
CA CYS A 103 -7.74 -1.18 -3.37
C CYS A 103 -6.71 -0.57 -4.33
N LYS A 104 -6.52 -1.21 -5.49
CA LYS A 104 -5.63 -0.73 -6.56
C LYS A 104 -6.05 0.64 -7.07
N HIS A 105 -7.34 0.83 -7.35
CA HIS A 105 -7.89 2.10 -7.83
C HIS A 105 -7.57 3.26 -6.87
N HIS A 106 -7.83 3.11 -5.58
CA HIS A 106 -7.55 4.16 -4.60
C HIS A 106 -6.06 4.40 -4.38
N ALA A 107 -5.21 3.36 -4.44
CA ALA A 107 -3.75 3.54 -4.38
C ALA A 107 -3.23 4.33 -5.60
N THR A 108 -3.80 4.09 -6.78
CA THR A 108 -3.49 4.85 -8.00
C THR A 108 -3.95 6.30 -7.91
N LEU A 109 -5.20 6.55 -7.51
CA LEU A 109 -5.70 7.92 -7.33
C LEU A 109 -4.87 8.68 -6.28
N PHE A 110 -4.50 8.02 -5.19
CA PHE A 110 -3.58 8.58 -4.19
C PHE A 110 -2.28 9.08 -4.85
N SER A 111 -1.66 8.26 -5.69
CA SER A 111 -0.43 8.61 -6.41
C SER A 111 -0.61 9.80 -7.36
N GLU A 112 -1.72 9.86 -8.09
CA GLU A 112 -2.05 10.98 -8.97
C GLU A 112 -2.26 12.29 -8.19
N ILE A 113 -2.96 12.23 -7.06
CA ILE A 113 -3.18 13.39 -6.18
C ILE A 113 -1.84 13.85 -5.58
N LEU A 114 -0.99 12.92 -5.15
CA LEU A 114 0.30 13.23 -4.57
C LEU A 114 1.22 13.90 -5.60
N GLU A 115 1.25 13.39 -6.83
CA GLU A 115 1.96 14.01 -7.94
C GLU A 115 1.44 15.42 -8.24
N ALA A 116 0.12 15.60 -8.32
CA ALA A 116 -0.49 16.91 -8.53
C ALA A 116 -0.11 17.91 -7.43
N SER A 117 -0.08 17.45 -6.17
CA SER A 117 0.34 18.28 -5.02
C SER A 117 1.78 18.76 -5.11
N ARG A 118 2.66 17.96 -5.72
CA ARG A 118 4.08 18.28 -5.92
C ARG A 118 4.27 19.30 -7.05
N ASN A 119 3.41 19.25 -8.07
CA ASN A 119 3.52 20.05 -9.29
C ASN A 119 2.70 21.34 -9.25
N HIS A 120 1.75 21.49 -8.32
CA HIS A 120 0.91 22.68 -8.18
C HIS A 120 1.30 23.47 -6.94
N GLY A 121 1.88 24.66 -7.13
CA GLY A 121 2.24 25.56 -6.02
C GLY A 121 1.03 25.89 -5.15
N GLY A 122 1.23 25.94 -3.83
CA GLY A 122 0.18 26.19 -2.84
C GLY A 122 -0.61 24.94 -2.42
N ALA A 123 -0.26 23.76 -2.95
CA ALA A 123 -0.91 22.48 -2.65
C ALA A 123 0.03 21.44 -2.02
N GLU A 124 1.24 21.82 -1.61
CA GLU A 124 2.30 20.86 -1.28
C GLU A 124 1.96 20.00 -0.05
N ALA A 125 2.06 18.67 -0.19
CA ALA A 125 1.80 17.69 0.85
C ALA A 125 3.06 17.35 1.67
N LEU A 126 3.62 18.31 2.39
CA LEU A 126 4.93 18.18 3.07
C LEU A 126 4.87 17.69 4.53
N TYR A 127 3.86 16.93 4.93
CA TYR A 127 3.70 16.44 6.31
C TYR A 127 4.32 15.04 6.48
N ASN A 128 4.90 14.73 7.65
CA ASN A 128 5.52 13.43 7.92
C ASN A 128 4.57 12.24 7.67
N ILE A 129 3.28 12.41 8.00
CA ILE A 129 2.24 11.40 7.75
C ILE A 129 2.10 11.04 6.27
N VAL A 130 2.35 11.99 5.36
CA VAL A 130 2.32 11.78 3.90
C VAL A 130 3.35 10.71 3.51
N GLY A 131 4.50 10.66 4.18
CA GLY A 131 5.50 9.61 3.96
C GLY A 131 4.95 8.21 4.23
N HIS A 132 4.25 8.04 5.35
CA HIS A 132 3.67 6.75 5.72
C HIS A 132 2.57 6.33 4.74
N VAL A 133 1.61 7.22 4.47
CA VAL A 133 0.49 6.89 3.58
C VAL A 133 0.96 6.65 2.14
N THR A 134 2.04 7.32 1.71
CA THR A 134 2.69 7.05 0.41
C THR A 134 3.30 5.66 0.37
N VAL A 135 3.99 5.24 1.44
CA VAL A 135 4.56 3.88 1.52
C VAL A 135 3.48 2.80 1.49
N VAL A 136 2.34 3.03 2.16
CA VAL A 136 1.19 2.12 2.09
C VAL A 136 0.65 2.02 0.67
N SER A 137 0.36 3.13 0.00
CA SER A 137 -0.13 3.11 -1.39
C SER A 137 0.88 2.49 -2.36
N SER A 138 2.17 2.81 -2.22
CA SER A 138 3.23 2.21 -3.03
C SER A 138 3.32 0.69 -2.85
N SER A 139 3.02 0.14 -1.67
CA SER A 139 3.01 -1.32 -1.47
C SER A 139 1.94 -2.02 -2.33
N VAL A 140 0.77 -1.39 -2.53
CA VAL A 140 -0.28 -1.87 -3.42
C VAL A 140 0.17 -1.82 -4.88
N LEU A 141 0.83 -0.73 -5.27
CA LEU A 141 1.36 -0.58 -6.62
C LEU A 141 2.48 -1.58 -6.89
N LEU A 142 3.38 -1.82 -5.94
CA LEU A 142 4.43 -2.84 -6.04
C LEU A 142 3.84 -4.24 -6.19
N HIS A 143 2.86 -4.57 -5.36
CA HIS A 143 2.13 -5.84 -5.49
C HIS A 143 1.48 -5.96 -6.88
N SER A 144 0.84 -4.90 -7.36
CA SER A 144 0.21 -4.88 -8.69
C SER A 144 1.22 -4.93 -9.83
N PHE A 145 2.39 -4.34 -9.66
CA PHE A 145 3.49 -4.39 -10.62
C PHE A 145 4.05 -5.81 -10.73
N LEU A 146 4.30 -6.47 -9.60
CA LEU A 146 4.83 -7.83 -9.55
C LEU A 146 3.82 -8.86 -10.07
N PHE A 147 2.58 -8.82 -9.59
CA PHE A 147 1.60 -9.89 -9.77
C PHE A 147 0.38 -9.54 -10.63
N GLY A 148 0.29 -8.29 -11.11
CA GLY A 148 -0.82 -7.78 -11.89
C GLY A 148 -0.67 -7.94 -13.41
N ASP A 149 -1.60 -7.32 -14.12
CA ASP A 149 -1.73 -7.41 -15.58
C ASP A 149 -0.48 -6.82 -16.28
N PRO A 150 0.15 -7.55 -17.21
CA PRO A 150 1.27 -7.03 -18.02
C PRO A 150 0.99 -5.71 -18.74
N SER A 151 -0.26 -5.45 -19.14
CA SER A 151 -0.63 -4.22 -19.84
C SER A 151 -0.57 -2.96 -18.96
N GLU A 152 -0.62 -3.12 -17.63
CA GLU A 152 -0.61 -2.00 -16.67
C GLU A 152 0.80 -1.69 -16.15
N VAL A 153 1.81 -2.52 -16.47
CA VAL A 153 3.15 -2.49 -15.87
C VAL A 153 3.83 -1.13 -16.02
N ASP A 154 3.83 -0.56 -17.24
CA ASP A 154 4.50 0.73 -17.49
C ASP A 154 3.81 1.89 -16.76
N TYR A 155 2.47 1.86 -16.73
CA TYR A 155 1.70 2.86 -16.01
C TYR A 155 1.96 2.77 -14.49
N ILE A 156 1.90 1.57 -13.92
CA ILE A 156 2.17 1.35 -12.49
C ILE A 156 3.62 1.75 -12.15
N ARG A 157 4.59 1.46 -13.02
CA ARG A 157 5.99 1.89 -12.85
C ARG A 157 6.10 3.40 -12.68
N GLN A 158 5.50 4.16 -13.59
CA GLN A 158 5.54 5.64 -13.52
C GLN A 158 4.92 6.16 -12.23
N ARG A 159 3.83 5.54 -11.74
CA ARG A 159 3.22 5.92 -10.46
C ARG A 159 4.15 5.61 -9.27
N ILE A 160 4.84 4.47 -9.29
CA ILE A 160 5.84 4.09 -8.26
C ILE A 160 7.00 5.10 -8.25
N GLU A 161 7.56 5.41 -9.42
CA GLU A 161 8.63 6.41 -9.57
C GLU A 161 8.19 7.79 -9.04
N SER A 162 7.00 8.25 -9.42
CA SER A 162 6.45 9.53 -8.95
C SER A 162 6.20 9.56 -7.43
N ASN A 163 5.77 8.45 -6.82
CA ASN A 163 5.67 8.35 -5.36
C ASN A 163 7.05 8.45 -4.70
N PHE A 164 8.07 7.83 -5.30
CA PHE A 164 9.41 7.84 -4.75
C PHE A 164 10.06 9.22 -4.83
N GLU A 165 9.80 10.00 -5.88
CA GLU A 165 10.19 11.41 -5.93
C GLU A 165 9.61 12.20 -4.75
N SER A 166 8.33 12.00 -4.42
CA SER A 166 7.70 12.62 -3.25
C SER A 166 8.36 12.17 -1.94
N LEU A 167 8.72 10.89 -1.80
CA LEU A 167 9.42 10.39 -0.60
C LEU A 167 10.82 10.99 -0.45
N VAL A 168 11.57 11.11 -1.55
CA VAL A 168 12.88 11.77 -1.57
C VAL A 168 12.76 13.24 -1.19
N GLN A 169 11.73 13.94 -1.69
CA GLN A 169 11.44 15.32 -1.31
C GLN A 169 11.10 15.43 0.18
N LEU A 170 10.21 14.58 0.69
CA LEU A 170 9.78 14.57 2.09
C LEU A 170 10.92 14.28 3.06
N ARG A 171 11.86 13.41 2.68
CA ARG A 171 13.05 13.08 3.49
C ARG A 171 13.91 14.30 3.83
N ARG A 172 13.90 15.34 2.98
CA ARG A 172 14.62 16.61 3.25
C ARG A 172 14.08 17.34 4.48
N TYR A 173 12.80 17.13 4.80
CA TYR A 173 12.12 17.75 5.93
C TYR A 173 11.99 16.79 7.12
N TRP A 174 11.83 15.50 6.85
CA TRP A 174 11.49 14.49 7.85
C TRP A 174 12.45 13.29 7.78
N PRO A 175 13.48 13.22 8.65
CA PRO A 175 14.42 12.10 8.67
C PRO A 175 13.76 10.73 8.85
N SER A 176 12.62 10.66 9.55
CA SER A 176 11.82 9.44 9.74
C SER A 176 11.33 8.81 8.43
N VAL A 177 11.28 9.57 7.33
CA VAL A 177 10.87 9.06 6.01
C VAL A 177 11.86 8.03 5.48
N GLU A 178 13.14 8.10 5.84
CA GLU A 178 14.13 7.07 5.46
C GLU A 178 13.74 5.69 6.03
N LEU A 179 13.24 5.65 7.27
CA LEU A 179 12.74 4.41 7.87
C LEU A 179 11.52 3.88 7.11
N MET A 180 10.62 4.77 6.69
CA MET A 180 9.43 4.39 5.91
C MET A 180 9.82 3.84 4.52
N ILE A 181 10.80 4.45 3.85
CA ILE A 181 11.36 3.94 2.58
C ILE A 181 11.94 2.54 2.80
N ASN A 182 12.75 2.34 3.84
CA ASN A 182 13.34 1.02 4.13
C ASN A 182 12.26 -0.06 4.35
N ARG A 183 11.14 0.28 4.99
CA ARG A 183 10.01 -0.65 5.14
C ARG A 183 9.42 -1.07 3.79
N LEU A 184 9.30 -0.16 2.84
CA LEU A 184 8.83 -0.48 1.49
C LEU A 184 9.78 -1.44 0.75
N ILE A 185 11.08 -1.32 0.99
CA ILE A 185 12.10 -2.23 0.45
C ILE A 185 11.97 -3.62 1.07
N VAL A 186 11.76 -3.70 2.39
CA VAL A 186 11.49 -4.98 3.07
C VAL A 186 10.23 -5.61 2.50
N PHE A 187 9.15 -4.84 2.33
CA PHE A 187 7.91 -5.32 1.72
C PHE A 187 8.15 -5.96 0.34
N GLN A 188 8.86 -5.27 -0.55
CA GLN A 188 9.18 -5.81 -1.88
C GLN A 188 9.97 -7.12 -1.79
N ARG A 189 11.01 -7.19 -0.95
CA ARG A 189 11.81 -8.41 -0.77
C ARG A 189 10.95 -9.57 -0.27
N SER A 190 10.02 -9.30 0.64
CA SER A 190 9.10 -10.31 1.15
C SER A 190 8.16 -10.81 0.05
N CYS A 191 7.62 -9.95 -0.82
CA CYS A 191 6.83 -10.37 -1.98
C CYS A 191 7.63 -11.31 -2.90
N LEU A 192 8.88 -10.97 -3.22
CA LEU A 192 9.73 -11.79 -4.10
C LEU A 192 10.09 -13.16 -3.48
N ARG A 193 10.30 -13.19 -2.16
CA ARG A 193 10.58 -14.43 -1.43
C ARG A 193 9.36 -15.36 -1.38
N SER A 194 8.16 -14.81 -1.12
CA SER A 194 6.93 -15.62 -1.05
C SER A 194 6.65 -16.39 -2.35
N GLU A 195 7.00 -15.82 -3.48
CA GLU A 195 6.83 -16.45 -4.78
C GLU A 195 7.84 -17.55 -5.07
N THR A 196 9.12 -17.32 -4.74
CA THR A 196 10.19 -18.31 -4.96
C THR A 196 9.94 -19.59 -4.15
N SER A 197 9.26 -19.48 -3.01
CA SER A 197 8.95 -20.62 -2.14
C SER A 197 7.64 -21.34 -2.50
N ASN A 198 6.91 -20.93 -3.55
CA ASN A 198 5.52 -21.37 -3.85
C ASN A 198 4.54 -21.24 -2.66
N THR A 199 4.98 -20.56 -1.60
CA THR A 199 4.16 -20.13 -0.50
C THR A 199 3.61 -18.78 -0.93
N HIS A 200 2.62 -18.76 -1.84
CA HIS A 200 1.95 -17.54 -2.33
C HIS A 200 1.21 -16.74 -1.23
N ARG A 201 1.62 -16.90 0.03
CA ARG A 201 1.04 -16.40 1.25
C ARG A 201 1.39 -14.93 1.42
N LEU A 202 0.50 -14.09 0.91
CA LEU A 202 0.43 -12.67 1.27
C LEU A 202 -0.26 -12.57 2.65
N ASP A 203 0.34 -13.23 3.64
CA ASP A 203 -0.20 -13.47 4.98
C ASP A 203 -0.46 -12.17 5.78
N LYS A 204 -1.02 -12.33 7.00
CA LYS A 204 -1.16 -11.32 8.06
C LYS A 204 0.00 -10.33 8.22
N TRP A 205 1.24 -10.70 7.87
CA TRP A 205 2.38 -9.79 7.89
C TRP A 205 2.20 -8.57 6.97
N MET A 206 1.52 -8.72 5.83
CA MET A 206 1.19 -7.61 4.93
C MET A 206 0.17 -6.66 5.54
N VAL A 207 -0.78 -7.17 6.30
CA VAL A 207 -1.71 -6.32 7.05
C VAL A 207 -0.98 -5.66 8.23
N LYS A 208 -0.03 -6.37 8.90
CA LYS A 208 0.85 -5.79 9.93
C LYS A 208 1.66 -4.60 9.38
N PHE A 209 2.11 -4.66 8.12
CA PHE A 209 2.79 -3.55 7.44
C PHE A 209 1.95 -2.26 7.41
N LEU A 210 0.62 -2.34 7.40
CA LEU A 210 -0.25 -1.17 7.39
C LEU A 210 -0.22 -0.37 8.70
N LEU A 211 -0.10 -1.04 9.85
CA LEU A 211 -0.23 -0.40 11.17
C LEU A 211 1.09 0.05 11.79
N GLN A 212 2.23 -0.48 11.32
CA GLN A 212 3.52 -0.08 11.84
C GLN A 212 3.82 1.37 11.38
N HIS A 213 3.62 2.35 12.25
CA HIS A 213 4.08 3.72 12.04
C HIS A 213 5.52 3.85 12.53
N ALA A 214 6.50 3.77 11.62
CA ALA A 214 7.92 4.10 11.85
C ALA A 214 8.61 3.48 13.09
N LEU A 215 7.99 2.53 13.79
CA LEU A 215 8.70 1.64 14.70
C LEU A 215 9.63 0.81 13.84
N ALA A 216 10.91 0.86 14.21
CA ALA A 216 11.94 0.07 13.57
C ALA A 216 11.40 -1.34 13.41
N LEU A 217 11.44 -1.85 12.19
CA LEU A 217 11.59 -3.27 12.03
C LEU A 217 12.95 -3.53 12.65
N ASP A 218 12.99 -3.80 13.95
CA ASP A 218 14.13 -4.51 14.47
C ASP A 218 14.14 -5.78 13.63
N ASP A 219 15.23 -6.01 12.89
CA ASP A 219 15.43 -7.27 12.18
C ASP A 219 15.20 -8.45 13.16
N LYS A 220 15.32 -8.18 14.47
CA LYS A 220 14.96 -9.04 15.60
C LYS A 220 13.48 -9.30 15.85
N GLU A 221 12.53 -8.41 15.57
CA GLU A 221 11.09 -8.75 15.68
C GLU A 221 10.64 -9.64 14.51
N PHE A 222 11.36 -9.60 13.39
CA PHE A 222 11.27 -10.66 12.38
C PHE A 222 12.03 -11.92 12.80
N GLU A 223 13.08 -11.87 13.62
CA GLU A 223 13.72 -13.07 14.18
C GLU A 223 12.90 -13.71 15.32
N GLU A 224 12.20 -12.94 16.14
CA GLU A 224 11.40 -13.44 17.28
C GLU A 224 10.05 -14.03 16.82
N ASP A 225 9.42 -13.50 15.76
CA ASP A 225 8.31 -14.17 15.05
C ASP A 225 8.81 -15.24 14.04
N VAL A 226 10.13 -15.34 13.78
CA VAL A 226 10.76 -16.44 13.03
C VAL A 226 11.22 -17.57 13.95
N ASP A 227 11.41 -17.32 15.25
CA ASP A 227 11.70 -18.38 16.22
C ASP A 227 10.48 -19.27 16.46
N ASP A 228 9.25 -18.76 16.26
CA ASP A 228 8.03 -19.58 16.18
C ASP A 228 7.76 -20.16 14.77
N LEU A 229 8.56 -19.78 13.76
CA LEU A 229 8.64 -20.47 12.45
C LEU A 229 9.72 -21.57 12.44
N SER A 230 10.54 -21.68 13.48
CA SER A 230 11.50 -22.80 13.65
C SER A 230 10.82 -24.12 14.06
N SER A 231 9.54 -24.05 14.47
CA SER A 231 8.76 -25.19 14.97
C SER A 231 7.82 -25.81 13.92
N TRP A 232 7.84 -25.34 12.67
CA TRP A 232 7.03 -25.92 11.59
C TRP A 232 7.83 -26.99 10.81
N PRO A 233 7.21 -28.13 10.43
CA PRO A 233 7.93 -29.39 10.33
C PRO A 233 8.95 -29.40 9.20
N LEU A 234 10.23 -29.54 9.56
CA LEU A 234 11.37 -29.88 8.69
C LEU A 234 11.28 -31.33 8.14
N SER A 235 10.09 -31.80 7.77
CA SER A 235 9.90 -33.12 7.16
C SER A 235 9.14 -33.02 5.85
N ILE A 236 9.75 -32.38 4.86
CA ILE A 236 9.65 -32.84 3.47
C ILE A 236 11.09 -33.10 3.03
N GLN A 237 11.50 -34.32 3.32
CA GLN A 237 12.72 -34.95 2.86
C GLN A 237 12.69 -35.00 1.33
N ASP A 238 13.79 -34.57 0.69
CA ASP A 238 14.16 -34.76 -0.71
C ASP A 238 13.14 -35.50 -1.59
N SER A 239 12.12 -34.79 -2.05
CA SER A 239 11.52 -35.10 -3.34
C SER A 239 12.09 -34.11 -4.32
N HIS A 240 13.00 -34.58 -5.18
CA HIS A 240 13.40 -33.90 -6.41
C HIS A 240 12.13 -33.43 -7.15
N VAL A 241 11.79 -32.16 -7.00
CA VAL A 241 10.81 -31.48 -7.85
C VAL A 241 11.64 -30.53 -8.72
N GLU A 242 11.71 -30.86 -10.01
CA GLU A 242 12.31 -29.98 -11.02
C GLU A 242 11.70 -28.58 -10.93
N PRO A 243 12.51 -27.50 -11.09
CA PRO A 243 12.02 -26.13 -11.01
C PRO A 243 11.00 -25.91 -12.13
N THR A 244 9.73 -25.97 -11.76
CA THR A 244 8.62 -25.80 -12.69
C THR A 244 8.48 -24.30 -12.95
N HIS A 245 8.93 -23.87 -14.13
CA HIS A 245 8.69 -22.58 -14.76
C HIS A 245 9.18 -21.35 -13.97
N VAL A 246 10.41 -20.92 -14.23
CA VAL A 246 10.86 -19.56 -13.87
C VAL A 246 10.00 -18.56 -14.65
N ASP A 247 9.15 -17.79 -13.98
CA ASP A 247 8.42 -16.70 -14.61
C ASP A 247 9.40 -15.57 -14.99
N ILE A 248 9.84 -15.59 -16.24
CA ILE A 248 10.76 -14.61 -16.82
C ILE A 248 10.18 -13.18 -16.68
N GLY A 249 8.86 -13.02 -16.77
CA GLY A 249 8.20 -11.72 -16.66
C GLY A 249 8.29 -11.15 -15.26
N LEU A 250 8.13 -11.99 -14.24
CA LEU A 250 8.35 -11.60 -12.85
C LEU A 250 9.82 -11.25 -12.58
N MET A 251 10.77 -12.06 -13.04
CA MET A 251 12.20 -11.76 -12.80
C MET A 251 12.57 -10.37 -13.34
N GLU A 252 12.07 -10.04 -14.53
CA GLU A 252 12.30 -8.72 -15.13
C GLU A 252 11.63 -7.60 -14.33
N ARG A 253 10.39 -7.81 -13.86
CA ARG A 253 9.72 -6.84 -12.96
C ARG A 253 10.50 -6.67 -11.66
N SER A 254 10.95 -7.76 -11.04
CA SER A 254 11.78 -7.73 -9.83
C SER A 254 13.05 -6.90 -10.01
N ARG A 255 13.75 -7.08 -11.14
CA ARG A 255 14.94 -6.30 -11.52
C ARG A 255 14.61 -4.81 -11.60
N VAL A 256 13.55 -4.45 -12.31
CA VAL A 256 13.15 -3.06 -12.51
C VAL A 256 12.79 -2.37 -11.19
N THR A 257 12.03 -3.04 -10.33
CA THR A 257 11.69 -2.46 -9.02
C THR A 257 12.92 -2.24 -8.16
N LYS A 258 13.91 -3.15 -8.22
CA LYS A 258 15.20 -2.99 -7.54
C LYS A 258 15.98 -1.78 -8.08
N GLU A 259 16.00 -1.59 -9.40
CA GLU A 259 16.66 -0.44 -10.04
C GLU A 259 16.04 0.89 -9.60
N ILE A 260 14.72 0.99 -9.53
CA ILE A 260 14.03 2.19 -9.03
C ILE A 260 14.46 2.50 -7.59
N ILE A 261 14.51 1.47 -6.74
CA ILE A 261 14.92 1.62 -5.33
C ILE A 261 16.39 2.00 -5.17
N ASP A 262 17.26 1.44 -6.00
CA ASP A 262 18.68 1.76 -5.99
C ASP A 262 18.92 3.19 -6.50
N ASP A 263 18.23 3.63 -7.56
CA ASP A 263 18.29 5.02 -8.05
C ASP A 263 17.89 6.03 -6.96
N MET A 264 16.78 5.77 -6.26
CA MET A 264 16.36 6.60 -5.12
C MET A 264 17.42 6.73 -4.03
N ARG A 265 18.11 5.64 -3.70
CA ARG A 265 19.18 5.65 -2.68
C ARG A 265 20.38 6.47 -3.16
N MET A 266 20.65 6.47 -4.46
CA MET A 266 21.75 7.21 -5.08
C MET A 266 21.46 8.70 -5.22
N ARG A 267 20.19 9.13 -5.27
CA ARG A 267 19.76 10.55 -5.19
C ARG A 267 19.97 11.19 -3.79
N ARG A 268 21.00 10.73 -3.06
CA ARG A 268 21.43 11.16 -1.72
C ARG A 268 22.11 12.54 -1.68
N LYS A 269 22.11 13.31 -2.77
CA LYS A 269 22.76 14.63 -2.86
C LYS A 269 21.73 15.73 -3.11
#